data_AF-A0A1Y1VC44-F1
#
_entry.id   AF-A0A1Y1VC44-F1
#
_cell.length_a   1.000
_cell.length_b   1.000
_cell.length_c   1.000
_cell.angle_alpha   90.00
_cell.angle_beta   90.00
_cell.angle_gamma   90.00
#
_symmetry.space_group_name_H-M   'P 1'
#
loop_
_entity.id
_entity.type
_entity.pdbx_description
1 polymer ?
#
loop_
_entity_poly.entity_id
_entity_poly.type
_entity_poly.pdbx_seq_one_letter_code
_entity_poly.pdbx_strand_id
1 'polypeptide(L)' 'LTFKIDKNYILNFSTIEKATYLYKVITIFNDERILYRSETYRLKKEAERYKEDDEKAKERIESMNELE' A
#
# COMPACT_ATOMS: atom_id res chain seq x y z
N LEU A 1 7.94 -11.36 -0.52
CA LEU A 1 7.22 -10.27 -1.20
C LEU A 1 8.21 -9.18 -1.53
N THR A 2 8.30 -8.73 -2.77
CA THR A 2 9.31 -7.75 -3.18
C THR A 2 8.67 -6.60 -3.94
N PHE A 3 8.97 -5.38 -3.50
CA PHE A 3 8.56 -4.13 -4.15
C PHE A 3 9.81 -3.41 -4.67
N LYS A 4 9.81 -2.99 -5.92
CA LYS A 4 10.88 -2.18 -6.52
C LYS A 4 10.27 -0.95 -7.19
N ILE A 5 10.83 0.22 -6.92
CA ILE A 5 10.47 1.49 -7.57
C ILE A 5 11.67 1.91 -8.40
N ASP A 6 11.48 2.19 -9.68
CA ASP A 6 12.54 2.66 -10.58
C ASP A 6 12.58 4.21 -10.64
N LYS A 7 13.55 4.75 -11.40
CA LYS A 7 13.72 6.20 -11.57
C LYS A 7 12.56 6.89 -12.30
N ASN A 8 11.67 6.12 -12.93
CA ASN A 8 10.50 6.62 -13.64
C ASN A 8 9.20 6.44 -12.84
N TYR A 9 9.29 6.18 -11.53
CA TYR A 9 8.15 5.92 -10.63
C TYR A 9 7.29 4.71 -11.00
N ILE A 10 7.83 3.75 -11.74
CA ILE A 10 7.18 2.48 -12.07
C ILE A 10 7.38 1.52 -10.91
N LEU A 11 6.27 1.08 -10.31
CA LEU A 11 6.26 0.08 -9.25
C LEU A 11 6.25 -1.32 -9.88
N ASN A 12 7.30 -2.07 -9.60
CA ASN A 12 7.40 -3.48 -9.94
C ASN A 12 7.10 -4.30 -8.68
N PHE A 13 6.00 -5.03 -8.73
CA PHE A 13 5.59 -5.97 -7.69
C PHE A 13 5.95 -7.38 -8.14
N SER A 14 6.74 -8.09 -7.34
CA SER A 14 6.98 -9.51 -7.58
C SER A 14 6.68 -10.37 -6.36
N THR A 15 5.96 -11.46 -6.63
CA THR A 15 5.65 -12.51 -5.66
C THR A 15 6.16 -13.84 -6.20
N ILE A 16 6.80 -14.59 -5.31
CA ILE A 16 7.18 -15.99 -5.53
C ILE A 16 6.39 -16.80 -4.53
N GLU A 17 5.51 -17.67 -5.03
CA GLU A 17 4.82 -18.65 -4.22
C GLU A 17 5.76 -19.85 -3.98
N LYS A 18 6.21 -20.04 -2.73
CA LYS A 18 7.24 -21.05 -2.40
C LYS A 18 6.77 -22.51 -2.58
N ALA A 19 5.47 -22.77 -2.55
CA ALA A 19 4.92 -24.12 -2.67
C ALA A 19 4.85 -24.61 -4.13
N THR A 20 4.48 -23.71 -5.06
CA THR A 20 4.26 -24.01 -6.47
C THR A 20 5.41 -23.53 -7.36
N TYR A 21 6.36 -22.78 -6.79
CA TYR A 21 7.42 -22.04 -7.49
C TYR A 21 6.88 -21.07 -8.57
N LEU A 22 5.60 -20.69 -8.47
CA LEU A 22 5.00 -19.72 -9.38
C LEU A 22 5.56 -18.32 -9.11
N TYR A 23 6.08 -17.70 -10.16
CA TYR A 23 6.55 -16.33 -10.17
C TYR A 23 5.55 -15.44 -10.88
N LYS A 24 5.03 -14.42 -10.18
CA LYS A 24 4.16 -13.40 -10.77
C LYS A 24 4.81 -12.03 -10.62
N VAL A 25 4.88 -11.30 -11.72
CA VAL A 25 5.31 -9.90 -11.76
C VAL A 25 4.16 -9.05 -12.26
N ILE A 26 3.85 -8.02 -11.50
CA ILE A 26 2.88 -6.99 -11.90
C ILE A 26 3.66 -5.67 -11.96
N THR A 27 3.54 -4.97 -13.08
CA THR A 27 4.16 -3.66 -13.28
C THR A 27 3.05 -2.62 -13.26
N ILE A 28 3.14 -1.69 -12.31
CA ILE A 28 2.22 -0.56 -12.18
C ILE A 28 2.94 0.69 -12.64
N PHE A 29 2.44 1.32 -13.70
CA PHE A 29 2.97 2.55 -14.25
C PHE A 29 2.37 3.75 -13.51
N ASN A 30 3.22 4.67 -13.06
CA ASN A 30 2.75 5.94 -12.49
C ASN A 30 2.45 6.93 -13.62
N ASP A 31 1.17 7.16 -13.91
CA ASP A 31 0.75 8.25 -14.78
C ASP A 31 0.56 9.52 -13.93
N GLU A 32 1.57 10.41 -13.98
CA GLU A 32 1.59 11.65 -13.20
C GLU A 32 0.42 12.60 -13.51
N ARG A 33 -0.37 12.36 -14.58
CA ARG A 33 -1.46 13.26 -14.96
C ARG A 33 -2.75 13.00 -14.18
N ILE A 34 -2.95 11.79 -13.67
CA ILE A 34 -4.24 11.38 -13.09
C ILE A 34 -4.39 11.77 -11.61
N LEU A 35 -3.29 11.87 -10.84
CA LEU A 35 -3.34 11.96 -9.36
C LEU A 35 -2.88 13.30 -8.75
N TYR A 36 -2.28 14.20 -9.55
CA TYR A 36 -1.31 15.15 -9.00
C TYR A 36 -1.83 16.36 -8.21
N ARG A 37 -3.11 16.73 -8.30
CA ARG A 37 -3.59 17.95 -7.59
C ARG A 37 -4.88 17.82 -6.79
N SER A 38 -5.98 17.36 -7.39
CA SER A 38 -7.25 17.26 -6.66
C SER A 38 -7.27 16.07 -5.71
N GLU A 39 -6.82 14.91 -6.19
CA GLU A 39 -6.83 13.66 -5.42
C GLU A 39 -5.84 13.70 -4.26
N THR A 40 -4.63 14.25 -4.47
CA THR A 40 -3.63 14.36 -3.39
C THR A 40 -4.14 15.17 -2.20
N TYR A 41 -4.84 16.28 -2.45
CA TYR A 41 -5.40 17.10 -1.36
C TYR A 41 -6.58 16.39 -0.67
N ARG A 42 -7.46 15.76 -1.45
CA ARG A 42 -8.59 14.98 -0.90
C ARG A 42 -8.08 13.83 -0.03
N LEU A 43 -7.13 13.05 -0.53
CA LEU A 43 -6.52 11.93 0.18
C LEU A 43 -5.81 12.37 1.47
N LYS A 44 -5.10 13.51 1.47
CA LYS A 44 -4.51 14.06 2.70
C LYS A 44 -5.59 14.41 3.74
N LYS A 45 -6.66 15.08 3.31
CA LYS A 45 -7.76 15.45 4.19
C LYS A 45 -8.53 14.24 4.72
N GLU A 46 -8.72 13.22 3.89
CA GLU A 46 -9.31 11.94 4.31
C GLU A 46 -8.40 11.22 5.31
N ALA A 47 -7.09 11.15 5.05
CA ALA A 47 -6.14 10.56 5.99
C ALA A 47 -6.13 11.26 7.36
N GLU A 48 -6.20 12.59 7.40
CA GLU A 48 -6.34 13.33 8.66
C GLU A 48 -7.67 13.03 9.37
N ARG A 49 -8.76 12.89 8.62
CA ARG A 49 -10.08 12.58 9.18
C ARG A 49 -10.14 11.19 9.80
N TYR A 50 -9.54 10.20 9.17
CA TYR A 50 -9.63 8.80 9.59
C TYR A 50 -8.51 8.37 10.55
N LYS A 51 -7.55 9.25 10.83
CA LYS A 51 -6.38 8.93 11.67
C LYS A 51 -6.74 8.34 13.04
N GLU A 52 -7.66 8.97 13.78
CA GLU A 52 -8.04 8.51 15.12
C GLU A 52 -8.81 7.19 15.10
N ASP A 53 -9.61 6.94 14.07
CA ASP A 53 -10.33 5.68 13.91
C ASP A 53 -9.38 4.54 13.52
N ASP A 54 -8.41 4.81 12.63
CA ASP A 54 -7.37 3.87 12.23
C ASP A 54 -6.45 3.51 13.40
N GLU A 55 -6.09 4.47 14.27
CA GLU A 55 -5.30 4.22 15.48
C GLU A 55 -6.03 3.28 16.45
N LYS A 56 -7.32 3.52 16.74
CA LYS A 56 -8.11 2.62 17.59
C LYS A 56 -8.27 1.22 17.01
N ALA A 57 -8.47 1.12 15.69
CA ALA A 57 -8.55 -0.16 15.01
C ALA A 57 -7.22 -0.92 15.10
N LYS A 58 -6.10 -0.21 14.92
CA LYS A 58 -4.74 -0.77 15.04
C LYS A 58 -4.49 -1.30 16.45
N GLU A 59 -4.78 -0.51 17.50
CA GLU A 59 -4.62 -0.93 18.89
C GLU A 59 -5.44 -2.20 19.22
N ARG A 60 -6.67 -2.26 18.70
CA ARG A 60 -7.52 -3.45 18.87
C ARG A 60 -6.93 -4.69 18.20
N ILE A 61 -6.43 -4.56 16.97
CA ILE A 61 -5.81 -5.67 16.22
C ILE A 61 -4.51 -6.11 16.90
N GLU A 62 -3.67 -5.16 17.33
CA GLU A 62 -2.42 -5.46 18.05
C GLU A 62 -2.71 -6.20 19.36
N SER A 63 -3.68 -5.73 20.15
CA SER A 63 -4.09 -6.42 21.38
C SER A 63 -4.61 -7.84 21.13
N MET A 64 -5.25 -8.08 19.98
CA MET A 64 -5.72 -9.42 19.62
C MET A 64 -4.59 -10.33 19.16
N ASN A 65 -3.66 -9.82 18.36
CA ASN A 65 -2.48 -10.57 17.93
C ASN A 65 -1.50 -10.88 19.07
N GLU A 66 -1.47 -10.07 20.14
CA GLU A 66 -0.67 -10.38 21.33
C GLU A 66 -1.28 -11.48 22.21
N LEU A 67 -2.60 -11.68 22.11
CA LEU A 67 -3.33 -12.71 22.86
C LEU A 67 -3.42 -14.05 22.11
N GLU A 68 -3.13 -14.06 20.81
CA GLU A 68 -3.14 -15.23 19.91
C GLU A 68 -1.75 -15.88 19.81
#